data_AF-A0A2L2XAP4-F1
#
_entry.id   AF-A0A2L2XAP4-F1
#
_cell.length_a   1.000
_cell.length_b   1.000
_cell.length_c   1.000
_cell.angle_alpha   90.00
_cell.angle_beta   90.00
_cell.angle_gamma   90.00
#
_symmetry.space_group_name_H-M   'P 1'
#
loop_
_entity.id
_entity.type
_entity.pdbx_description
1 polymer ?
#
loop_
_entity_poly.entity_id
_entity_poly.type
_entity_poly.pdbx_seq_one_letter_code
_entity_poly.pdbx_strand_id
1 'polypeptide(L)'
;MSSRSEYIKTAVVTFLCIVVVLTIVIVDVGHTTHERVNKILKTKIELVAQASELENLYLEQERHPKDFMINLKIAMLHELFEEPEEAGINYEKALLKAPSNPFVMYRFALFNVEQRQYEPALKLIESLPDRGAMINMKEHFYTSLSNAFAQDKNYPEALDAAKIAYKYSRALSRKEQTEARKNLAEKYILSADYFVDRGDGEKAIVELKNSLKIESTNLAKYKLALIYKKNNPEEARKLMEEVFNSEDMRLVNLELYYNLLVRLYDEAVLNSDKNAVNFYSHKKNKLQKIIDNSYVFKDDLVIANLTIEKRKSGFLEYSDLVFDIENRSNSDINRLWARAVIRKIQNVGEDERVFEKKIASTRSPLFAAESAEKVTFTPYEGLFRKKKQEEERPVKISIYVRKSNKSDWFLLYENTLRY
;
A
#
# COMPACT_ATOMS: atom_id res chain seq x y z
N MET A 1 44.31 -37.16 22.86
CA MET A 1 43.36 -36.75 23.92
C MET A 1 42.80 -35.33 23.74
N SER A 2 43.22 -34.52 22.75
CA SER A 2 42.69 -33.14 22.60
C SER A 2 41.31 -33.03 21.92
N SER A 3 40.94 -33.95 21.01
CA SER A 3 39.70 -33.82 20.23
C SER A 3 38.39 -34.00 21.04
N ARG A 4 38.39 -34.83 22.09
CA ARG A 4 37.21 -35.01 22.96
C ARG A 4 36.92 -33.77 23.81
N SER A 5 37.96 -33.06 24.23
CA SER A 5 37.82 -31.84 25.05
C SER A 5 37.22 -30.68 24.23
N GLU A 6 37.64 -30.54 22.98
CA GLU A 6 37.09 -29.53 22.06
C GLU A 6 35.63 -29.83 21.67
N TYR A 7 35.28 -31.11 21.50
CA TYR A 7 33.91 -31.50 21.19
C TYR A 7 32.94 -31.19 22.34
N ILE A 8 33.35 -31.49 23.58
CA ILE A 8 32.55 -31.17 24.78
C ILE A 8 32.41 -29.65 24.94
N LYS A 9 33.48 -28.88 24.74
CA LYS A 9 33.42 -27.40 24.79
C LYS A 9 32.45 -26.84 23.75
N THR A 10 32.51 -27.34 22.51
CA THR A 10 31.63 -26.89 21.43
C THR A 10 30.17 -27.25 21.70
N ALA A 11 29.91 -28.45 22.22
CA ALA A 11 28.57 -28.88 22.60
C ALA A 11 27.98 -28.02 23.74
N VAL A 12 28.78 -27.71 24.76
CA VAL A 12 28.36 -26.84 25.87
C VAL A 12 28.09 -25.41 25.41
N VAL A 13 28.96 -24.84 24.56
CA VAL A 13 28.76 -23.50 24.00
C VAL A 13 27.50 -23.45 23.13
N THR A 14 27.29 -24.45 22.28
CA THR A 14 26.09 -24.53 21.42
C THR A 14 24.82 -24.65 22.25
N PHE A 15 24.83 -25.47 23.30
CA PHE A 15 23.72 -25.59 24.24
C PHE A 15 23.41 -24.27 24.95
N LEU A 16 24.45 -23.56 25.41
CA LEU A 16 24.32 -22.22 25.99
C LEU A 16 23.71 -21.22 25.00
N CYS A 17 24.16 -21.22 23.74
CA CYS A 17 23.59 -20.37 22.70
C CYS A 17 22.10 -20.67 22.46
N ILE A 18 21.71 -21.95 22.41
CA ILE A 18 20.31 -22.37 22.26
C ILE A 18 19.46 -21.87 23.43
N VAL A 19 19.94 -22.03 24.67
CA VAL A 19 19.25 -21.55 25.87
C VAL A 19 19.08 -20.03 25.84
N VAL A 20 20.11 -19.28 25.46
CA VAL A 20 20.04 -17.82 25.34
C VAL A 20 19.03 -17.39 24.28
N VAL A 21 19.05 -18.00 23.09
CA VAL A 21 18.08 -17.70 22.02
C VAL A 21 16.67 -18.02 22.45
N LEU A 22 16.43 -19.17 23.09
CA LEU A 22 15.12 -19.54 23.62
C LEU A 22 14.64 -18.55 24.69
N THR A 23 15.53 -18.09 25.56
CA THR A 23 15.19 -17.10 26.59
C THR A 23 14.79 -15.77 25.96
N ILE A 24 15.52 -15.31 24.94
CA ILE A 24 15.18 -14.09 24.20
C ILE A 24 13.80 -14.22 23.54
N VAL A 25 13.52 -15.35 22.87
CA VAL A 25 12.23 -15.59 22.22
C VAL A 25 11.08 -15.64 23.24
N ILE A 26 11.27 -16.28 24.40
CA ILE A 26 10.25 -16.33 25.46
C ILE A 26 9.97 -14.93 26.00
N VAL A 27 11.01 -14.12 26.23
CA VAL A 27 10.87 -12.73 26.70
C VAL A 27 10.16 -11.88 25.66
N ASP A 28 10.51 -12.00 24.37
CA ASP A 28 9.90 -11.23 23.28
C ASP A 28 8.42 -11.59 23.07
N VAL A 29 8.08 -12.88 23.10
CA VAL A 29 6.68 -13.35 23.06
C VAL A 29 5.92 -12.88 24.31
N GLY A 30 6.55 -12.91 25.49
CA GLY A 30 5.97 -12.38 26.72
C GLY A 30 5.68 -10.88 26.65
N HIS A 31 6.61 -10.10 26.10
CA HIS A 31 6.46 -8.64 25.94
C HIS A 31 5.34 -8.30 24.96
N THR A 32 5.36 -8.90 23.77
CA THR A 32 4.35 -8.64 22.72
C THR A 32 2.94 -9.08 23.13
N THR A 33 2.80 -10.18 23.87
CA THR A 33 1.50 -10.60 24.42
C THR A 33 1.03 -9.66 25.53
N HIS A 34 1.91 -9.25 26.44
CA HIS A 34 1.58 -8.29 27.50
C HIS A 34 1.14 -6.92 26.94
N GLU A 35 1.84 -6.40 25.93
CA GLU A 35 1.45 -5.15 25.25
C GLU A 35 0.08 -5.25 24.59
N ARG A 36 -0.22 -6.37 23.91
CA ARG A 36 -1.54 -6.59 23.29
C ARG A 36 -2.65 -6.65 24.33
N VAL A 37 -2.44 -7.38 25.42
CA VAL A 37 -3.42 -7.50 26.51
C VAL A 37 -3.65 -6.15 27.19
N ASN A 38 -2.57 -5.40 27.49
CA ASN A 38 -2.67 -4.06 28.07
C ASN A 38 -3.40 -3.09 27.15
N LYS A 39 -3.16 -3.16 25.84
CA LYS A 39 -3.87 -2.35 24.85
C LYS A 39 -5.38 -2.64 24.88
N ILE A 40 -5.77 -3.91 24.87
CA ILE A 40 -7.19 -4.33 24.92
C ILE A 40 -7.83 -3.88 26.24
N LEU A 41 -7.15 -4.09 27.37
CA LEU A 41 -7.65 -3.68 28.69
C LEU A 41 -7.84 -2.16 28.76
N LYS A 42 -6.87 -1.39 28.27
CA LYS A 42 -6.96 0.08 28.21
C LYS A 42 -8.16 0.52 27.39
N THR A 43 -8.38 -0.03 26.20
CA THR A 43 -9.55 0.28 25.37
C THR A 43 -10.87 -0.08 26.05
N LYS A 44 -10.93 -1.22 26.75
CA LYS A 44 -12.13 -1.60 27.52
C LYS A 44 -12.42 -0.64 28.67
N ILE A 45 -11.39 -0.22 29.41
CA ILE A 45 -11.53 0.76 30.51
C ILE A 45 -12.02 2.10 29.95
N GLU A 46 -11.47 2.55 28.83
CA GLU A 46 -11.90 3.78 28.15
C GLU A 46 -13.37 3.72 27.72
N LEU A 47 -13.81 2.62 27.12
CA LEU A 47 -15.22 2.41 26.73
C LEU A 47 -16.17 2.42 27.94
N VAL A 48 -15.80 1.75 29.04
CA VAL A 48 -16.62 1.76 30.27
C VAL A 48 -16.70 3.17 30.87
N ALA A 49 -15.60 3.92 30.86
CA ALA A 49 -15.60 5.31 31.32
C ALA A 49 -16.51 6.20 30.45
N GLN A 50 -16.47 6.03 29.13
CA GLN A 50 -17.32 6.76 28.18
C GLN A 50 -18.80 6.40 28.34
N ALA A 51 -19.13 5.13 28.59
CA ALA A 51 -20.51 4.71 28.83
C ALA A 51 -21.05 5.31 30.14
N SER A 52 -20.23 5.34 31.19
CA SER A 52 -20.56 6.01 32.46
C SER A 52 -20.72 7.52 32.29
N GLU A 53 -19.89 8.16 31.45
CA GLU A 53 -20.05 9.57 31.09
C GLU A 53 -21.37 9.83 30.37
N LEU A 54 -21.75 8.97 29.42
CA LEU A 54 -23.01 9.06 28.69
C LEU A 54 -24.23 8.98 29.63
N GLU A 55 -24.24 8.03 30.56
CA GLU A 55 -25.31 7.90 31.58
C GLU A 55 -25.42 9.18 32.44
N ASN A 56 -24.28 9.72 32.88
CA ASN A 56 -24.26 10.97 33.66
C ASN A 56 -24.78 12.16 32.84
N LEU A 57 -24.44 12.25 31.56
CA LEU A 57 -24.93 13.33 30.69
C LEU A 57 -26.45 13.27 30.48
N TYR A 58 -27.05 12.07 30.41
CA TYR A 58 -28.51 11.94 30.38
C TYR A 58 -29.16 12.45 31.68
N LEU A 59 -28.59 12.14 32.84
CA LEU A 59 -29.05 12.68 34.12
C LEU A 59 -28.88 14.22 34.20
N GLU A 60 -27.78 14.74 33.67
CA GLU A 60 -27.57 16.19 33.59
C GLU A 60 -28.55 16.86 32.61
N GLN A 61 -28.92 16.19 31.52
CA GLN A 61 -29.91 16.68 30.56
C GLN A 61 -31.27 16.90 31.23
N GLU A 62 -31.68 16.01 32.14
CA GLU A 62 -32.92 16.17 32.93
C GLU A 62 -32.85 17.37 33.87
N ARG A 63 -31.69 17.60 34.50
CA ARG A 63 -31.46 18.72 35.43
C ARG A 63 -31.33 20.07 34.71
N HIS A 64 -30.77 20.05 33.50
CA HIS A 64 -30.46 21.24 32.72
C HIS A 64 -31.00 21.14 31.28
N PRO A 65 -32.33 21.04 31.09
CA PRO A 65 -32.94 20.69 29.79
C PRO A 65 -32.74 21.73 28.70
N LYS A 66 -32.34 22.96 29.03
CA LYS A 66 -32.07 24.03 28.06
C LYS A 66 -30.61 24.11 27.63
N ASP A 67 -29.71 23.38 28.29
CA ASP A 67 -28.30 23.38 27.91
C ASP A 67 -28.11 22.56 26.62
N PHE A 68 -27.62 23.21 25.58
CA PHE A 68 -27.34 22.59 24.30
C PHE A 68 -26.01 21.83 24.32
N MET A 69 -25.07 22.19 25.20
CA MET A 69 -23.76 21.54 25.30
C MET A 69 -23.87 20.10 25.78
N ILE A 70 -24.86 19.81 26.63
CA ILE A 70 -25.13 18.44 27.09
C ILE A 70 -25.53 17.56 25.89
N ASN A 71 -26.51 18.00 25.09
CA ASN A 71 -26.90 17.28 23.88
C ASN A 71 -25.74 17.12 22.90
N LEU A 72 -24.92 18.16 22.74
CA LEU A 72 -23.76 18.11 21.86
C LEU A 72 -22.77 17.04 22.30
N LYS A 73 -22.48 16.94 23.61
CA LYS A 73 -21.60 15.89 24.15
C LYS A 73 -22.20 14.49 24.01
N ILE A 74 -23.50 14.35 24.29
CA ILE A 74 -24.22 13.08 24.08
C ILE A 74 -24.09 12.64 22.62
N ALA A 75 -24.32 13.55 21.66
CA ALA A 75 -24.18 13.25 20.24
C ALA A 75 -22.77 12.78 19.89
N MET A 76 -21.73 13.46 20.40
CA MET A 76 -20.34 13.10 20.16
C MET A 76 -19.94 11.74 20.75
N LEU A 77 -20.51 11.35 21.89
CA LEU A 77 -20.30 10.01 22.46
C LEU A 77 -21.01 8.95 21.62
N HIS A 78 -22.21 9.23 21.12
CA HIS A 78 -22.92 8.33 20.20
C HIS A 78 -22.20 8.15 18.86
N GLU A 79 -21.57 9.19 18.32
CA GLU A 79 -20.66 9.04 17.17
C GLU A 79 -19.53 8.03 17.47
N LEU A 80 -18.94 8.12 18.67
CA LEU A 80 -17.85 7.24 19.10
C LEU A 80 -18.30 5.79 19.32
N PHE A 81 -19.56 5.59 19.73
CA PHE A 81 -20.17 4.27 19.87
C PHE A 81 -20.72 3.70 18.55
N GLU A 82 -20.54 4.41 17.43
CA GLU A 82 -21.08 4.04 16.12
C GLU A 82 -22.61 3.95 16.12
N GLU A 83 -23.28 4.84 16.88
CA GLU A 83 -24.74 4.96 16.99
C GLU A 83 -25.25 6.23 16.26
N PRO A 84 -25.28 6.24 14.91
CA PRO A 84 -25.54 7.46 14.14
C PRO A 84 -26.96 8.01 14.32
N GLU A 85 -27.96 7.17 14.54
CA GLU A 85 -29.34 7.62 14.74
C GLU A 85 -29.46 8.48 16.01
N GLU A 86 -28.94 7.99 17.13
CA GLU A 86 -28.95 8.70 18.41
C GLU A 86 -28.05 9.95 18.39
N ALA A 87 -26.91 9.87 17.69
CA ALA A 87 -26.06 11.02 17.44
C ALA A 87 -26.82 12.13 16.69
N GLY A 88 -27.49 11.78 15.59
CA GLY A 88 -28.29 12.71 14.79
C GLY A 88 -29.39 13.39 15.60
N ILE A 89 -30.17 12.62 16.37
CA ILE A 89 -31.23 13.14 17.24
C ILE A 89 -30.67 14.18 18.23
N ASN A 90 -29.53 13.89 18.86
CA ASN A 90 -28.94 14.78 19.85
C ASN A 90 -28.30 16.02 19.21
N TYR A 91 -27.72 15.90 18.01
CA TYR A 91 -27.29 17.05 17.23
C TYR A 91 -28.44 17.98 16.85
N GLU A 92 -29.56 17.44 16.37
CA GLU A 92 -30.76 18.23 16.07
C GLU A 92 -31.30 18.93 17.32
N LYS A 93 -31.39 18.22 18.46
CA LYS A 93 -31.78 18.83 19.73
C LYS A 93 -30.81 19.93 20.16
N ALA A 94 -29.50 19.78 19.96
CA ALA A 94 -28.51 20.81 20.27
C ALA A 94 -28.70 22.04 19.37
N LEU A 95 -28.92 21.83 18.06
CA LEU A 95 -29.15 22.90 17.10
C LEU A 95 -30.45 23.66 17.39
N LEU A 96 -31.55 22.97 17.73
CA LEU A 96 -32.82 23.59 18.10
C LEU A 96 -32.67 24.51 19.33
N LYS A 97 -31.86 24.10 20.32
CA LYS A 97 -31.59 24.91 21.52
C LYS A 97 -30.66 26.09 21.24
N ALA A 98 -29.76 25.98 20.26
CA ALA A 98 -28.76 26.99 19.94
C ALA A 98 -28.57 27.16 18.41
N PRO A 99 -29.58 27.69 17.70
CA PRO A 99 -29.67 27.64 16.23
C PRO A 99 -28.69 28.57 15.51
N SER A 100 -27.93 29.39 16.22
CA SER A 100 -26.89 30.25 15.64
C SER A 100 -25.53 30.01 16.29
N ASN A 101 -25.39 28.97 17.12
CA ASN A 101 -24.11 28.63 17.73
C ASN A 101 -23.20 27.99 16.66
N PRO A 102 -22.06 28.63 16.32
CA PRO A 102 -21.25 28.14 15.22
C PRO A 102 -20.64 26.76 15.45
N PHE A 103 -20.31 26.44 16.71
CA PHE A 103 -19.71 25.16 17.05
C PHE A 103 -20.70 24.01 16.88
N VAL A 104 -21.97 24.21 17.25
CA VAL A 104 -23.05 23.23 17.04
C VAL A 104 -23.28 22.99 15.56
N MET A 105 -23.43 24.07 14.78
CA MET A 105 -23.59 24.00 13.32
C MET A 105 -22.43 23.26 12.66
N TYR A 106 -21.21 23.60 13.04
CA TYR A 106 -20.00 22.97 12.52
C TYR A 106 -19.91 21.48 12.83
N ARG A 107 -20.14 21.09 14.10
CA ARG A 107 -20.08 19.68 14.50
C ARG A 107 -21.17 18.86 13.83
N PHE A 108 -22.40 19.37 13.78
CA PHE A 108 -23.48 18.66 13.11
C PHE A 108 -23.26 18.57 11.60
N ALA A 109 -22.66 19.59 10.98
CA ALA A 109 -22.30 19.51 9.57
C ALA A 109 -21.26 18.42 9.29
N LEU A 110 -20.22 18.28 10.12
CA LEU A 110 -19.25 17.19 9.99
C LEU A 110 -19.90 15.82 10.14
N PHE A 111 -20.75 15.65 11.14
CA PHE A 111 -21.55 14.42 11.30
C PHE A 111 -22.35 14.10 10.03
N ASN A 112 -23.04 15.09 9.46
CA ASN A 112 -23.79 14.92 8.22
C ASN A 112 -22.89 14.51 7.03
N VAL A 113 -21.64 14.97 6.95
CA VAL A 113 -20.68 14.51 5.93
C VAL A 113 -20.35 13.03 6.11
N GLU A 114 -20.13 12.57 7.34
CA GLU A 114 -19.87 11.15 7.65
C GLU A 114 -21.07 10.26 7.30
N GLN A 115 -22.28 10.77 7.52
CA GLN A 115 -23.53 10.10 7.12
C GLN A 115 -23.89 10.28 5.64
N ARG A 116 -23.00 10.87 4.82
CA ARG A 116 -23.20 11.15 3.38
C ARG A 116 -24.40 12.07 3.07
N GLN A 117 -24.81 12.87 4.03
CA GLN A 117 -25.86 13.87 3.92
C GLN A 117 -25.25 15.25 3.59
N TYR A 118 -24.71 15.38 2.37
CA TYR A 118 -23.92 16.56 1.98
C TYR A 118 -24.72 17.86 1.91
N GLU A 119 -25.96 17.81 1.43
CA GLU A 119 -26.84 18.98 1.30
C GLU A 119 -27.18 19.63 2.66
N PRO A 120 -27.67 18.87 3.67
CA PRO A 120 -27.81 19.39 5.03
C PRO A 120 -26.50 19.96 5.60
N ALA A 121 -25.38 19.27 5.39
CA ALA A 121 -24.08 19.69 5.87
C ALA A 121 -23.66 21.06 5.30
N LEU A 122 -23.81 21.25 4.00
CA LEU A 122 -23.49 22.50 3.30
C LEU A 122 -24.33 23.66 3.83
N LYS A 123 -25.65 23.48 3.98
CA LYS A 123 -26.55 24.52 4.50
C LYS A 123 -26.12 25.02 5.88
N LEU A 124 -25.70 24.13 6.77
CA LEU A 124 -25.23 24.49 8.10
C LEU A 124 -23.93 25.31 8.04
N ILE A 125 -22.97 24.90 7.21
CA ILE A 125 -21.67 25.56 7.13
C ILE A 125 -21.71 26.89 6.39
N GLU A 126 -22.51 26.98 5.33
CA GLU A 126 -22.67 28.22 4.57
C GLU A 126 -23.32 29.33 5.41
N SER A 127 -24.12 28.97 6.42
CA SER A 127 -24.70 29.93 7.37
C SER A 127 -23.66 30.59 8.29
N LEU A 128 -22.46 30.00 8.43
CA LEU A 128 -21.41 30.56 9.26
C LEU A 128 -20.74 31.77 8.58
N PRO A 129 -20.37 32.83 9.32
CA PRO A 129 -19.72 34.01 8.73
C PRO A 129 -18.25 33.74 8.37
N ASP A 130 -17.73 34.41 7.35
CA ASP A 130 -16.32 34.28 6.89
C ASP A 130 -15.35 35.14 7.73
N ARG A 131 -15.24 34.88 9.03
CA ARG A 131 -14.35 35.65 9.92
C ARG A 131 -13.86 34.88 11.16
N GLY A 132 -12.68 35.21 11.63
CA GLY A 132 -12.11 34.68 12.87
C GLY A 132 -12.01 33.15 12.86
N ALA A 133 -12.41 32.50 13.97
CA ALA A 133 -12.36 31.05 14.12
C ALA A 133 -13.20 30.28 13.09
N MET A 134 -14.19 30.92 12.45
CA MET A 134 -15.05 30.27 11.46
C MET A 134 -14.31 29.93 10.18
N ILE A 135 -13.26 30.69 9.84
CA ILE A 135 -12.42 30.38 8.67
C ILE A 135 -11.76 29.00 8.86
N ASN A 136 -11.26 28.71 10.06
CA ASN A 136 -10.66 27.42 10.38
C ASN A 136 -11.71 26.29 10.33
N MET A 137 -12.88 26.50 10.93
CA MET A 137 -13.98 25.53 10.86
C MET A 137 -14.40 25.22 9.42
N LYS A 138 -14.53 26.25 8.56
CA LYS A 138 -14.88 26.07 7.15
C LYS A 138 -13.78 25.35 6.39
N GLU A 139 -12.51 25.73 6.57
CA GLU A 139 -11.38 25.02 5.96
C GLU A 139 -11.42 23.53 6.27
N HIS A 140 -11.49 23.18 7.56
CA HIS A 140 -11.52 21.80 8.01
C HIS A 140 -12.75 21.05 7.45
N PHE A 141 -13.93 21.68 7.50
CA PHE A 141 -15.14 21.11 6.93
C PHE A 141 -14.99 20.79 5.44
N TYR A 142 -14.51 21.74 4.62
CA TYR A 142 -14.36 21.52 3.18
C TYR A 142 -13.26 20.51 2.87
N THR A 143 -12.23 20.40 3.71
CA THR A 143 -11.23 19.31 3.63
C THR A 143 -11.88 17.95 3.90
N SER A 144 -12.71 17.81 4.94
CA SER A 144 -13.46 16.57 5.21
C SER A 144 -14.45 16.23 4.10
N LEU A 145 -15.22 17.20 3.60
CA LEU A 145 -16.16 17.02 2.50
C LEU A 145 -15.46 16.57 1.21
N SER A 146 -14.31 17.17 0.90
CA SER A 146 -13.48 16.77 -0.24
C SER A 146 -13.03 15.32 -0.14
N ASN A 147 -12.62 14.87 1.06
CA ASN A 147 -12.22 13.49 1.30
C ASN A 147 -13.41 12.52 1.19
N ALA A 148 -14.58 12.88 1.71
CA ALA A 148 -15.79 12.08 1.59
C ALA A 148 -16.20 11.88 0.12
N PHE A 149 -16.22 12.96 -0.68
CA PHE A 149 -16.48 12.85 -2.12
C PHE A 149 -15.44 11.98 -2.85
N ALA A 150 -14.16 12.08 -2.47
CA ALA A 150 -13.12 11.24 -3.07
C ALA A 150 -13.29 9.74 -2.72
N GLN A 151 -13.71 9.41 -1.51
CA GLN A 151 -14.04 8.04 -1.10
C GLN A 151 -15.21 7.48 -1.91
N ASP A 152 -16.20 8.32 -2.21
CA ASP A 152 -17.34 7.99 -3.06
C ASP A 152 -17.03 8.04 -4.56
N LYS A 153 -15.75 8.22 -4.92
CA LYS A 153 -15.26 8.34 -6.29
C LYS A 153 -15.90 9.48 -7.08
N ASN A 154 -16.47 10.48 -6.38
CA ASN A 154 -17.01 11.68 -6.98
C ASN A 154 -15.92 12.77 -7.07
N TYR A 155 -14.93 12.51 -7.92
CA TYR A 155 -13.70 13.28 -7.98
C TYR A 155 -13.85 14.76 -8.39
N PRO A 156 -14.78 15.15 -9.30
CA PRO A 156 -14.98 16.57 -9.62
C PRO A 156 -15.45 17.38 -8.39
N GLU A 157 -16.42 16.87 -7.65
CA GLU A 157 -16.96 17.50 -6.44
C GLU A 157 -15.93 17.48 -5.31
N ALA A 158 -15.15 16.40 -5.20
CA ALA A 158 -14.01 16.35 -4.28
C ALA A 158 -13.00 17.47 -4.56
N LEU A 159 -12.69 17.70 -5.84
CA LEU A 159 -11.78 18.76 -6.27
C LEU A 159 -12.35 20.15 -5.99
N ASP A 160 -13.64 20.36 -6.24
CA ASP A 160 -14.27 21.66 -5.97
C ASP A 160 -14.31 21.99 -4.47
N ALA A 161 -14.63 21.01 -3.62
CA ALA A 161 -14.51 21.16 -2.17
C ALA A 161 -13.07 21.46 -1.74
N ALA A 162 -12.06 20.80 -2.32
CA ALA A 162 -10.65 21.07 -2.01
C ALA A 162 -10.21 22.49 -2.42
N LYS A 163 -10.71 23.02 -3.54
CA LYS A 163 -10.45 24.41 -3.96
C LYS A 163 -11.02 25.40 -2.92
N ILE A 164 -12.20 25.11 -2.38
CA ILE A 164 -12.82 25.94 -1.34
C ILE A 164 -12.03 25.86 -0.03
N ALA A 165 -11.62 24.67 0.40
CA ALA A 165 -10.75 24.49 1.57
C ALA A 165 -9.45 25.30 1.42
N TYR A 166 -8.77 25.18 0.28
CA TYR A 166 -7.55 25.94 -0.01
C TYR A 166 -7.77 27.46 -0.03
N LYS A 167 -8.96 27.94 -0.43
CA LYS A 167 -9.30 29.36 -0.35
C LYS A 167 -9.33 29.85 1.11
N TYR A 168 -9.96 29.09 2.02
CA TYR A 168 -10.02 29.46 3.44
C TYR A 168 -8.66 29.32 4.13
N SER A 169 -7.86 28.31 3.79
CA SER A 169 -6.56 28.08 4.42
C SER A 169 -5.58 29.25 4.24
N ARG A 170 -5.74 30.09 3.20
CA ARG A 170 -4.92 31.29 2.96
C ARG A 170 -4.89 32.28 4.12
N ALA A 171 -5.92 32.31 4.95
CA ALA A 171 -6.00 33.16 6.14
C ALA A 171 -5.56 32.44 7.44
N LEU A 172 -5.10 31.19 7.34
CA LEU A 172 -4.67 30.34 8.44
C LEU A 172 -3.14 30.23 8.51
N SER A 173 -2.62 29.39 9.41
CA SER A 173 -1.20 29.19 9.58
C SER A 173 -0.54 28.58 8.33
N ARG A 174 0.78 28.74 8.23
CA ARG A 174 1.56 28.15 7.12
C ARG A 174 1.41 26.62 7.05
N LYS A 175 1.21 25.96 8.20
CA LYS A 175 1.00 24.50 8.25
C LYS A 175 -0.31 24.12 7.57
N GLU A 176 -1.42 24.75 7.98
CA GLU A 176 -2.75 24.51 7.40
C GLU A 176 -2.77 24.85 5.90
N GLN A 177 -2.11 25.94 5.49
CA GLN A 177 -1.95 26.26 4.06
C GLN A 177 -1.22 25.17 3.28
N THR A 178 -0.19 24.56 3.89
CA THR A 178 0.60 23.50 3.26
C THR A 178 -0.23 22.21 3.15
N GLU A 179 -0.98 21.86 4.18
CA GLU A 179 -1.86 20.68 4.19
C GLU A 179 -2.99 20.82 3.17
N ALA A 180 -3.67 21.98 3.13
CA ALA A 180 -4.72 22.25 2.14
C ALA A 180 -4.17 22.27 0.70
N ARG A 181 -2.94 22.78 0.49
CA ARG A 181 -2.24 22.76 -0.80
C ARG A 181 -1.97 21.33 -1.28
N LYS A 182 -1.48 20.47 -0.39
CA LYS A 182 -1.25 19.04 -0.67
C LYS A 182 -2.55 18.32 -1.03
N ASN A 183 -3.58 18.52 -0.21
CA ASN A 183 -4.90 17.94 -0.46
C ASN A 183 -5.44 18.37 -1.84
N LEU A 184 -5.35 19.65 -2.18
CA LEU A 184 -5.77 20.16 -3.48
C LEU A 184 -4.99 19.53 -4.64
N ALA A 185 -3.65 19.42 -4.53
CA ALA A 185 -2.83 18.79 -5.55
C ALA A 185 -3.19 17.31 -5.76
N GLU A 186 -3.48 16.58 -4.69
CA GLU A 186 -3.96 15.19 -4.72
C GLU A 186 -5.32 15.08 -5.42
N LYS A 187 -6.29 15.95 -5.10
CA LYS A 187 -7.62 15.90 -5.76
C LYS A 187 -7.55 16.21 -7.25
N TYR A 188 -6.62 17.06 -7.69
CA TYR A 188 -6.35 17.24 -9.12
C TYR A 188 -5.85 15.93 -9.78
N ILE A 189 -5.01 15.15 -9.10
CA ILE A 189 -4.53 13.86 -9.62
C ILE A 189 -5.69 12.86 -9.73
N LEU A 190 -6.54 12.77 -8.71
CA LEU A 190 -7.70 11.87 -8.72
C LEU A 190 -8.73 12.27 -9.81
N SER A 191 -8.99 13.57 -9.97
CA SER A 191 -9.83 14.08 -11.06
C SER A 191 -9.24 13.75 -12.44
N ALA A 192 -7.91 13.78 -12.58
CA ALA A 192 -7.27 13.39 -13.83
C ALA A 192 -7.49 11.90 -14.15
N ASP A 193 -7.38 11.00 -13.16
CA ASP A 193 -7.64 9.57 -13.35
C ASP A 193 -9.07 9.32 -13.85
N TYR A 194 -10.05 10.00 -13.24
CA TYR A 194 -11.44 9.96 -13.67
C TYR A 194 -11.64 10.35 -15.15
N PHE A 195 -10.94 11.39 -15.60
CA PHE A 195 -11.03 11.81 -17.00
C PHE A 195 -10.32 10.81 -17.93
N VAL A 196 -9.20 10.21 -17.51
CA VAL A 196 -8.55 9.13 -18.26
C VAL A 196 -9.48 7.93 -18.45
N ASP A 197 -10.15 7.49 -17.38
CA ASP A 197 -11.08 6.34 -17.41
C ASP A 197 -12.27 6.57 -18.37
N ARG A 198 -12.62 7.83 -18.62
CA ARG A 198 -13.67 8.23 -19.57
C ARG A 198 -13.17 8.54 -20.97
N GLY A 199 -11.87 8.41 -21.21
CA GLY A 199 -11.23 8.72 -22.50
C GLY A 199 -11.04 10.22 -22.76
N ASP A 200 -11.24 11.09 -21.77
CA ASP A 200 -11.05 12.54 -21.87
C ASP A 200 -9.61 12.93 -21.47
N GLY A 201 -8.66 12.54 -22.31
CA GLY A 201 -7.24 12.78 -22.06
C GLY A 201 -6.85 14.27 -21.99
N GLU A 202 -7.59 15.16 -22.66
CA GLU A 202 -7.32 16.60 -22.64
C GLU A 202 -7.62 17.21 -21.27
N LYS A 203 -8.77 16.89 -20.68
CA LYS A 203 -9.06 17.34 -19.30
C LYS A 203 -8.10 16.73 -18.30
N ALA A 204 -7.74 15.45 -18.44
CA ALA A 204 -6.75 14.82 -17.58
C ALA A 204 -5.39 15.56 -17.62
N ILE A 205 -4.93 16.00 -18.80
CA ILE A 205 -3.71 16.81 -18.95
C ILE A 205 -3.86 18.15 -18.21
N VAL A 206 -5.00 18.82 -18.33
CA VAL A 206 -5.26 20.10 -17.66
C VAL A 206 -5.19 19.93 -16.15
N GLU A 207 -5.83 18.90 -15.60
CA GLU A 207 -5.84 18.67 -14.16
C GLU A 207 -4.46 18.29 -13.62
N LEU A 208 -3.69 17.45 -14.32
CA LEU A 208 -2.31 17.14 -13.91
C LEU A 208 -1.40 18.36 -13.99
N LYS A 209 -1.56 19.22 -15.00
CA LYS A 209 -0.84 20.50 -15.05
C LYS A 209 -1.22 21.42 -13.91
N ASN A 210 -2.50 21.48 -13.53
CA ASN A 210 -2.94 22.24 -12.36
C ASN A 210 -2.36 21.66 -11.08
N SER A 211 -2.35 20.34 -10.92
CA SER A 211 -1.68 19.67 -9.81
C SER A 211 -0.22 20.10 -9.72
N LEU A 212 0.55 20.03 -10.82
CA LEU A 212 1.97 20.41 -10.85
C LEU A 212 2.23 21.89 -10.56
N LYS A 213 1.31 22.79 -10.93
CA LYS A 213 1.37 24.22 -10.56
C LYS A 213 1.16 24.42 -9.07
N ILE A 214 0.26 23.63 -8.46
CA ILE A 214 0.02 23.65 -7.02
C ILE A 214 1.20 22.98 -6.31
N GLU A 215 1.54 21.74 -6.62
CA GLU A 215 2.64 21.01 -6.02
C GLU A 215 3.30 20.09 -7.04
N SER A 216 4.61 20.24 -7.22
CA SER A 216 5.40 19.45 -8.17
C SER A 216 5.63 18.04 -7.62
N THR A 217 4.62 17.17 -7.69
CA THR A 217 4.71 15.78 -7.26
C THR A 217 5.22 14.87 -8.38
N ASN A 218 6.05 13.88 -8.02
CA ASN A 218 6.55 12.88 -8.96
C ASN A 218 5.43 12.02 -9.55
N LEU A 219 4.38 11.74 -8.77
CA LEU A 219 3.19 11.03 -9.23
C LEU A 219 2.48 11.78 -10.36
N ALA A 220 2.23 13.09 -10.20
CA ALA A 220 1.58 13.89 -11.25
C ALA A 220 2.45 13.96 -12.53
N LYS A 221 3.77 14.14 -12.38
CA LYS A 221 4.70 14.10 -13.53
C LYS A 221 4.62 12.78 -14.27
N TYR A 222 4.66 11.66 -13.55
CA TYR A 222 4.62 10.33 -14.14
C TYR A 222 3.31 10.08 -14.87
N LYS A 223 2.16 10.39 -14.25
CA LYS A 223 0.84 10.24 -14.90
C LYS A 223 0.73 11.12 -16.15
N LEU A 224 1.21 12.35 -16.09
CA LEU A 224 1.21 13.25 -17.25
C LEU A 224 2.07 12.68 -18.39
N ALA A 225 3.21 12.09 -18.04
CA ALA A 225 4.08 11.42 -19.01
C ALA A 225 3.40 10.21 -19.68
N LEU A 226 2.64 9.43 -18.93
CA LEU A 226 1.89 8.30 -19.48
C LEU A 226 0.88 8.75 -20.54
N ILE A 227 0.17 9.87 -20.31
CA ILE A 227 -0.77 10.44 -21.28
C ILE A 227 -0.03 10.97 -22.51
N TYR A 228 1.09 11.66 -22.31
CA TYR A 228 1.88 12.22 -23.42
C TYR A 228 2.63 11.18 -24.25
N LYS A 229 2.83 9.95 -23.76
CA LYS A 229 3.59 8.90 -24.45
C LYS A 229 3.21 8.72 -25.93
N LYS A 230 1.93 8.89 -26.27
CA LYS A 230 1.45 8.77 -27.66
C LYS A 230 1.63 10.06 -28.46
N ASN A 231 1.14 11.18 -27.92
CA ASN A 231 0.94 12.43 -28.65
C ASN A 231 2.11 13.44 -28.54
N ASN A 232 2.91 13.32 -27.48
CA ASN A 232 4.10 14.14 -27.25
C ASN A 232 5.21 13.31 -26.56
N PRO A 233 5.83 12.37 -27.30
CA PRO A 233 6.75 11.39 -26.72
C PRO A 233 8.00 12.02 -26.11
N GLU A 234 8.45 13.18 -26.63
CA GLU A 234 9.58 13.91 -26.06
C GLU A 234 9.29 14.49 -24.68
N GLU A 235 8.11 15.08 -24.50
CA GLU A 235 7.71 15.61 -23.20
C GLU A 235 7.46 14.48 -22.21
N ALA A 236 6.85 13.38 -22.66
CA ALA A 236 6.72 12.16 -21.85
C ALA A 236 8.08 11.66 -21.37
N ARG A 237 9.09 11.65 -22.24
CA ARG A 237 10.43 11.20 -21.90
C ARG A 237 11.07 12.11 -20.85
N LYS A 238 10.96 13.44 -20.99
CA LYS A 238 11.49 14.38 -19.99
C LYS A 238 10.88 14.14 -18.61
N LEU A 239 9.54 14.04 -18.55
CA LEU A 239 8.82 13.83 -17.31
C LEU A 239 9.15 12.46 -16.67
N MET A 240 9.21 11.38 -17.45
CA MET A 240 9.63 10.07 -16.94
C MET A 240 11.08 10.10 -16.44
N GLU A 241 11.96 10.80 -17.14
CA GLU A 241 13.36 10.93 -16.74
C GLU A 241 13.53 11.71 -15.43
N GLU A 242 12.78 12.79 -15.24
CA GLU A 242 12.78 13.53 -13.98
C GLU A 242 12.36 12.64 -12.80
N VAL A 243 11.30 11.85 -12.96
CA VAL A 243 10.83 10.93 -11.91
C VAL A 243 11.84 9.79 -11.70
N PHE A 244 12.39 9.24 -12.78
CA PHE A 244 13.39 8.17 -12.72
C PHE A 244 14.66 8.58 -11.97
N ASN A 245 15.07 9.85 -12.09
CA ASN A 245 16.25 10.38 -11.38
C ASN A 245 15.94 10.90 -9.97
N SER A 246 14.71 10.76 -9.49
CA SER A 246 14.28 11.19 -8.15
C SER A 246 14.33 10.04 -7.13
N GLU A 247 14.07 10.36 -5.86
CA GLU A 247 13.92 9.35 -4.79
C GLU A 247 12.76 8.37 -5.07
N ASP A 248 11.76 8.80 -5.84
CA ASP A 248 10.59 8.00 -6.20
C ASP A 248 10.76 7.22 -7.52
N MET A 249 11.99 6.80 -7.87
CA MET A 249 12.27 6.03 -9.09
C MET A 249 11.32 4.82 -9.28
N ARG A 250 10.86 4.23 -8.17
CA ARG A 250 9.92 3.09 -8.16
C ARG A 250 8.55 3.38 -8.77
N LEU A 251 8.17 4.66 -8.91
CA LEU A 251 6.95 5.05 -9.62
C LEU A 251 7.06 4.77 -11.13
N VAL A 252 8.27 4.81 -11.69
CA VAL A 252 8.47 4.64 -13.13
C VAL A 252 8.45 3.17 -13.51
N ASN A 253 7.45 2.76 -14.29
CA ASN A 253 7.52 1.51 -15.02
C ASN A 253 8.68 1.58 -16.06
N LEU A 254 9.78 0.90 -15.74
CA LEU A 254 11.01 0.93 -16.54
C LEU A 254 10.82 0.36 -17.94
N GLU A 255 9.92 -0.60 -18.12
CA GLU A 255 9.63 -1.19 -19.43
C GLU A 255 8.87 -0.21 -20.33
N LEU A 256 7.90 0.51 -19.76
CA LEU A 256 7.22 1.58 -20.48
C LEU A 256 8.18 2.71 -20.86
N TYR A 257 9.08 3.09 -19.96
CA TYR A 257 10.10 4.10 -20.26
C TYR A 257 11.09 3.62 -21.33
N TYR A 258 11.52 2.35 -21.26
CA TYR A 258 12.38 1.75 -22.28
C TYR A 258 11.71 1.73 -23.65
N ASN A 259 10.45 1.31 -23.73
CA ASN A 259 9.70 1.28 -24.99
C ASN A 259 9.53 2.68 -25.59
N LEU A 260 9.34 3.71 -24.75
CA LEU A 260 9.33 5.09 -25.20
C LEU A 260 10.68 5.51 -25.81
N LEU A 261 11.81 5.15 -25.16
CA LEU A 261 13.15 5.44 -25.69
C LEU A 261 13.46 4.69 -27.00
N VAL A 262 12.96 3.45 -27.16
CA VAL A 262 13.07 2.69 -28.42
C VAL A 262 12.31 3.41 -29.52
N ARG A 263 11.06 3.82 -29.26
CA ARG A 263 10.27 4.57 -30.24
C ARG A 263 10.95 5.88 -30.67
N LEU A 264 11.44 6.67 -29.72
CA LEU A 264 12.15 7.92 -30.02
C LEU A 264 13.44 7.69 -30.80
N TYR A 265 14.14 6.59 -30.52
CA TYR A 265 15.30 6.17 -31.32
C TYR A 265 14.90 5.85 -32.77
N ASP A 266 13.84 5.07 -32.97
CA ASP A 266 13.38 4.69 -34.32
C ASP A 266 12.91 5.93 -35.11
N GLU A 267 12.18 6.85 -34.47
CA GLU A 267 11.79 8.14 -35.05
C GLU A 267 13.03 8.99 -35.43
N ALA A 268 14.05 9.03 -34.58
CA ALA A 268 15.30 9.73 -34.89
C ALA A 268 16.08 9.11 -36.05
N VAL A 269 16.09 7.78 -36.16
CA VAL A 269 16.68 7.05 -37.31
C VAL A 269 15.95 7.40 -38.60
N LEU A 270 14.61 7.36 -38.59
CA LEU A 270 13.78 7.70 -39.74
C LEU A 270 14.02 9.15 -40.21
N ASN A 271 14.19 10.08 -39.27
CA ASN A 271 14.46 11.48 -39.55
C ASN A 271 15.94 11.80 -39.85
N SER A 272 16.83 10.79 -39.83
CA SER A 272 18.28 10.95 -40.02
C SER A 272 18.96 11.92 -39.02
N ASP A 273 18.38 12.11 -37.83
CA ASP A 273 18.97 12.95 -36.77
C ASP A 273 20.03 12.15 -35.99
N LYS A 274 21.29 12.26 -36.43
CA LYS A 274 22.43 11.55 -35.80
C LYS A 274 22.60 11.87 -34.31
N ASN A 275 22.28 13.10 -33.88
CA ASN A 275 22.46 13.51 -32.50
C ASN A 275 21.42 12.82 -31.61
N ALA A 276 20.15 12.85 -32.02
CA ALA A 276 19.06 12.18 -31.34
C ALA A 276 19.26 10.65 -31.31
N VAL A 277 19.72 10.05 -32.42
CA VAL A 277 20.05 8.61 -32.50
C VAL A 277 21.09 8.23 -31.45
N ASN A 278 22.19 8.98 -31.35
CA ASN A 278 23.25 8.72 -30.37
C ASN A 278 22.74 8.89 -28.93
N PHE A 279 21.97 9.95 -28.68
CA PHE A 279 21.38 10.24 -27.38
C PHE A 279 20.42 9.14 -26.90
N TYR A 280 19.45 8.73 -27.73
CA TYR A 280 18.50 7.68 -27.38
C TYR A 280 19.13 6.30 -27.32
N SER A 281 20.11 6.01 -28.18
CA SER A 281 20.90 4.78 -28.10
C SER A 281 21.60 4.64 -26.75
N HIS A 282 22.27 5.71 -26.30
CA HIS A 282 22.95 5.70 -25.02
C HIS A 282 21.96 5.49 -23.86
N LYS A 283 20.86 6.25 -23.82
CA LYS A 283 19.85 6.12 -22.75
C LYS A 283 19.19 4.76 -22.71
N LYS A 284 18.71 4.25 -23.85
CA LYS A 284 18.04 2.94 -23.90
C LYS A 284 18.99 1.81 -23.50
N ASN A 285 20.26 1.87 -23.88
CA ASN A 285 21.26 0.87 -23.48
C ASN A 285 21.58 0.93 -21.98
N LYS A 286 21.65 2.14 -21.39
CA LYS A 286 21.81 2.32 -19.94
C LYS A 286 20.60 1.74 -19.20
N LEU A 287 19.38 2.08 -19.63
CA LEU A 287 18.16 1.58 -19.02
C LEU A 287 18.00 0.07 -19.20
N GLN A 288 18.37 -0.47 -20.36
CA GLN A 288 18.36 -1.92 -20.61
C GLN A 288 19.28 -2.65 -19.63
N LYS A 289 20.49 -2.13 -19.36
CA LYS A 289 21.37 -2.70 -18.34
C LYS A 289 20.70 -2.71 -16.96
N ILE A 290 19.97 -1.67 -16.61
CA ILE A 290 19.23 -1.60 -15.33
C ILE A 290 18.12 -2.66 -15.32
N ILE A 291 17.32 -2.76 -16.37
CA ILE A 291 16.25 -3.76 -16.51
C ILE A 291 16.81 -5.19 -16.49
N ASP A 292 17.96 -5.41 -17.13
CA ASP A 292 18.61 -6.73 -17.23
C ASP A 292 19.28 -7.16 -15.93
N ASN A 293 19.85 -6.20 -15.18
CA ASN A 293 20.68 -6.45 -14.00
C ASN A 293 19.95 -6.21 -12.67
N SER A 294 18.80 -5.50 -12.63
CA SER A 294 18.21 -5.09 -11.35
C SER A 294 16.69 -4.90 -11.37
N TYR A 295 16.10 -5.32 -10.26
CA TYR A 295 14.77 -5.00 -9.73
C TYR A 295 13.60 -5.86 -10.21
N VAL A 296 13.49 -7.04 -9.59
CA VAL A 296 12.29 -7.29 -8.80
C VAL A 296 12.67 -6.95 -7.36
N PHE A 297 12.05 -5.94 -6.76
CA PHE A 297 12.28 -5.65 -5.35
C PHE A 297 11.76 -6.80 -4.50
N LYS A 298 12.37 -7.06 -3.34
CA LYS A 298 11.93 -8.13 -2.44
C LYS A 298 10.43 -8.01 -2.10
N ASP A 299 9.93 -6.77 -2.04
CA ASP A 299 8.54 -6.46 -1.70
C ASP A 299 7.58 -6.51 -2.91
N ASP A 300 8.11 -6.61 -4.14
CA ASP A 300 7.29 -6.68 -5.37
C ASP A 300 6.64 -8.05 -5.54
N LEU A 301 7.17 -9.08 -4.89
CA LEU A 301 6.67 -10.44 -4.99
C LEU A 301 6.35 -10.99 -3.61
N VAL A 302 5.22 -11.70 -3.52
CA VAL A 302 4.86 -12.43 -2.32
C VAL A 302 4.67 -13.90 -2.66
N ILE A 303 5.30 -14.76 -1.87
CA ILE A 303 5.07 -16.20 -1.92
C ILE A 303 4.02 -16.55 -0.86
N ALA A 304 2.97 -17.25 -1.27
CA ALA A 304 1.93 -17.77 -0.41
C ALA A 304 1.74 -19.28 -0.61
N ASN A 305 1.05 -19.93 0.34
CA ASN A 305 0.58 -21.33 0.23
C ASN A 305 1.65 -22.37 -0.15
N LEU A 306 2.89 -22.18 0.33
CA LEU A 306 3.97 -23.15 0.09
C LEU A 306 3.64 -24.50 0.75
N THR A 307 3.44 -25.53 -0.07
CA THR A 307 3.07 -26.88 0.35
C THR A 307 3.77 -27.93 -0.51
N ILE A 308 3.78 -29.18 -0.01
CA ILE A 308 4.24 -30.34 -0.78
C ILE A 308 3.02 -31.20 -1.10
N GLU A 309 2.59 -31.20 -2.36
CA GLU A 309 1.45 -31.98 -2.83
C GLU A 309 1.91 -33.37 -3.31
N LYS A 310 1.17 -34.43 -2.97
CA LYS A 310 1.49 -35.80 -3.41
C LYS A 310 0.67 -36.16 -4.65
N ARG A 311 1.33 -36.66 -5.69
CA ARG A 311 0.71 -37.09 -6.94
C ARG A 311 1.06 -38.54 -7.26
N LYS A 312 0.05 -39.31 -7.69
CA LYS A 312 0.23 -40.68 -8.17
C LYS A 312 0.27 -40.71 -9.70
N SER A 313 1.25 -41.41 -10.26
CA SER A 313 1.27 -41.77 -11.68
C SER A 313 1.63 -43.25 -11.81
N GLY A 314 0.63 -44.08 -12.11
CA GLY A 314 0.75 -45.53 -12.04
C GLY A 314 1.08 -46.02 -10.62
N PHE A 315 2.12 -46.85 -10.49
CA PHE A 315 2.60 -47.39 -9.21
C PHE A 315 3.59 -46.47 -8.46
N LEU A 316 3.87 -45.27 -9.01
CA LEU A 316 4.85 -44.34 -8.46
C LEU A 316 4.13 -43.17 -7.77
N GLU A 317 4.57 -42.88 -6.54
CA GLU A 317 4.21 -41.66 -5.80
C GLU A 317 5.32 -40.62 -6.01
N TYR A 318 4.89 -39.43 -6.43
CA TYR A 318 5.71 -38.23 -6.60
C TYR A 318 5.22 -37.18 -5.60
N SER A 319 6.10 -36.26 -5.22
CA SER A 319 5.72 -35.13 -4.39
C SER A 319 6.23 -33.86 -5.07
N ASP A 320 5.31 -32.96 -5.32
CA ASP A 320 5.51 -31.70 -6.03
C ASP A 320 5.60 -30.56 -5.00
N LEU A 321 6.55 -29.66 -5.18
CA LEU A 321 6.59 -28.43 -4.40
C LEU A 321 5.69 -27.40 -5.08
N VAL A 322 4.72 -26.89 -4.34
CA VAL A 322 3.66 -26.02 -4.86
C VAL A 322 3.59 -24.75 -4.02
N PHE A 323 3.51 -23.59 -4.67
CA PHE A 323 3.28 -22.32 -4.02
C PHE A 323 2.60 -21.33 -4.97
N ASP A 324 2.01 -20.29 -4.42
CA ASP A 324 1.45 -19.20 -5.18
C ASP A 324 2.41 -18.00 -5.15
N ILE A 325 2.52 -17.29 -6.27
CA ILE A 325 3.34 -16.08 -6.39
C ILE A 325 2.47 -14.90 -6.83
N GLU A 326 2.48 -13.83 -6.04
CA GLU A 326 1.70 -12.61 -6.27
C GLU A 326 2.63 -11.48 -6.72
N ASN A 327 2.27 -10.74 -7.78
CA ASN A 327 2.97 -9.52 -8.19
C ASN A 327 2.29 -8.28 -7.59
N ARG A 328 2.97 -7.70 -6.59
CA ARG A 328 2.57 -6.48 -5.89
C ARG A 328 3.22 -5.21 -6.44
N SER A 329 4.03 -5.33 -7.47
CA SER A 329 4.59 -4.14 -8.12
C SER A 329 3.51 -3.38 -8.90
N ASN A 330 3.81 -2.13 -9.27
CA ASN A 330 2.92 -1.29 -10.07
C ASN A 330 2.92 -1.67 -11.57
N SER A 331 3.49 -2.83 -11.95
CA SER A 331 3.70 -3.20 -13.34
C SER A 331 3.77 -4.70 -13.56
N ASP A 332 3.30 -5.17 -14.72
CA ASP A 332 3.41 -6.57 -15.10
C ASP A 332 4.87 -7.02 -15.16
N ILE A 333 5.14 -8.22 -14.65
CA ILE A 333 6.47 -8.82 -14.73
C ILE A 333 6.49 -9.76 -15.94
N ASN A 334 7.13 -9.30 -17.02
CA ASN A 334 7.19 -10.01 -18.29
C ASN A 334 8.28 -11.09 -18.35
N ARG A 335 9.18 -11.17 -17.37
CA ARG A 335 10.25 -12.17 -17.31
C ARG A 335 10.57 -12.49 -15.86
N LEU A 336 10.29 -13.72 -15.44
CA LEU A 336 10.61 -14.16 -14.08
C LEU A 336 11.00 -15.62 -14.11
N TRP A 337 12.08 -15.95 -13.42
CA TRP A 337 12.51 -17.31 -13.13
C TRP A 337 12.49 -17.51 -11.63
N ALA A 338 12.04 -18.67 -11.19
CA ALA A 338 12.22 -19.12 -9.81
C ALA A 338 13.18 -20.29 -9.76
N ARG A 339 13.91 -20.35 -8.65
CA ARG A 339 14.77 -21.45 -8.24
C ARG A 339 14.35 -21.89 -6.85
N ALA A 340 13.88 -23.12 -6.70
CA ALA A 340 13.65 -23.73 -5.41
C ALA A 340 14.89 -24.55 -5.01
N VAL A 341 15.46 -24.24 -3.84
CA VAL A 341 16.54 -25.00 -3.21
C VAL A 341 15.96 -25.75 -2.02
N ILE A 342 16.08 -27.07 -2.04
CA ILE A 342 15.53 -27.98 -1.04
C ILE A 342 16.72 -28.63 -0.31
N ARG A 343 16.85 -28.38 0.99
CA ARG A 343 17.90 -28.96 1.85
C ARG A 343 17.29 -29.92 2.87
N LYS A 344 17.75 -31.17 2.85
CA LYS A 344 17.43 -32.13 3.91
C LYS A 344 18.32 -31.87 5.12
N ILE A 345 17.71 -31.61 6.27
CA ILE A 345 18.44 -31.45 7.53
C ILE A 345 18.76 -32.86 8.05
N GLN A 346 19.99 -33.35 7.84
CA GLN A 346 20.45 -34.61 8.42
C GLN A 346 21.61 -34.36 9.38
N ASN A 347 21.74 -35.21 10.42
CA ASN A 347 22.83 -35.13 11.40
C ASN A 347 24.22 -35.43 10.79
N VAL A 348 24.28 -35.88 9.52
CA VAL A 348 25.51 -36.28 8.82
C VAL A 348 25.43 -35.81 7.35
N GLY A 349 25.48 -34.50 7.12
CA GLY A 349 25.57 -33.87 5.79
C GLY A 349 24.26 -33.28 5.25
N GLU A 350 24.38 -32.22 4.44
CA GLU A 350 23.25 -31.58 3.75
C GLU A 350 23.11 -32.16 2.34
N ASP A 351 21.98 -32.81 2.03
CA ASP A 351 21.59 -33.13 0.65
C ASP A 351 20.82 -31.92 0.09
N GLU A 352 21.46 -31.17 -0.80
CA GLU A 352 20.90 -29.99 -1.47
C GLU A 352 20.43 -30.35 -2.88
N ARG A 353 19.19 -29.97 -3.21
CA ARG A 353 18.65 -30.09 -4.57
C ARG A 353 18.09 -28.77 -5.05
N VAL A 354 18.30 -28.49 -6.33
CA VAL A 354 17.97 -27.22 -6.96
C VAL A 354 17.05 -27.45 -8.16
N PHE A 355 15.93 -26.72 -8.21
CA PHE A 355 14.96 -26.76 -9.30
C PHE A 355 14.76 -25.37 -9.86
N GLU A 356 14.79 -25.22 -11.18
CA GLU A 356 14.59 -23.93 -11.84
C GLU A 356 13.42 -23.98 -12.83
N LYS A 357 12.60 -22.91 -12.84
CA LYS A 357 11.46 -22.80 -13.74
C LYS A 357 11.24 -21.34 -14.11
N LYS A 358 10.91 -21.10 -15.38
CA LYS A 358 10.42 -19.79 -15.83
C LYS A 358 8.94 -19.67 -15.43
N ILE A 359 8.63 -18.67 -14.60
CA ILE A 359 7.28 -18.37 -14.14
C ILE A 359 6.61 -17.42 -15.13
N ALA A 360 7.26 -16.30 -15.45
CA ALA A 360 6.65 -15.27 -16.30
C ALA A 360 7.38 -15.07 -17.63
N SER A 361 6.63 -14.75 -18.67
CA SER A 361 7.13 -14.45 -20.02
C SER A 361 6.31 -13.33 -20.69
N THR A 362 6.83 -12.72 -21.75
CA THR A 362 6.09 -11.69 -22.51
C THR A 362 4.74 -12.17 -23.07
N ARG A 363 4.55 -13.48 -23.23
CA ARG A 363 3.28 -14.08 -23.69
C ARG A 363 2.35 -14.51 -22.55
N SER A 364 2.87 -14.58 -21.34
CA SER A 364 2.17 -14.99 -20.12
C SER A 364 2.84 -14.26 -18.96
N PRO A 365 2.59 -12.95 -18.83
CA PRO A 365 3.22 -12.15 -17.80
C PRO A 365 2.58 -12.44 -16.43
N LEU A 366 3.33 -12.15 -15.38
CA LEU A 366 2.75 -12.10 -14.04
C LEU A 366 2.15 -10.70 -13.84
N PHE A 367 0.84 -10.59 -14.01
CA PHE A 367 0.13 -9.31 -14.01
C PHE A 367 0.16 -8.62 -12.65
N ALA A 368 0.27 -7.28 -12.65
CA ALA A 368 0.22 -6.49 -11.43
C ALA A 368 -1.19 -6.49 -10.82
N ALA A 369 -1.26 -6.66 -9.50
CA ALA A 369 -2.52 -6.61 -8.72
C ALA A 369 -3.59 -7.64 -9.13
N GLU A 370 -3.22 -8.68 -9.88
CA GLU A 370 -4.06 -9.85 -10.16
C GLU A 370 -3.84 -10.97 -9.12
N SER A 371 -4.76 -11.95 -9.11
CA SER A 371 -4.67 -13.13 -8.24
C SER A 371 -3.36 -13.89 -8.42
N ALA A 372 -2.82 -14.42 -7.32
CA ALA A 372 -1.53 -15.11 -7.31
C ALA A 372 -1.47 -16.28 -8.32
N GLU A 373 -0.34 -16.41 -9.02
CA GLU A 373 -0.11 -17.48 -9.99
C GLU A 373 0.42 -18.74 -9.27
N LYS A 374 -0.23 -19.88 -9.50
CA LYS A 374 0.18 -21.16 -8.91
C LYS A 374 1.41 -21.72 -9.63
N VAL A 375 2.51 -21.89 -8.90
CA VAL A 375 3.78 -22.44 -9.37
C VAL A 375 4.00 -23.84 -8.82
N THR A 376 4.20 -24.80 -9.72
CA THR A 376 4.56 -26.19 -9.38
C THR A 376 5.95 -26.53 -9.87
N PHE A 377 6.79 -27.02 -8.95
CA PHE A 377 8.06 -27.69 -9.23
C PHE A 377 7.89 -29.20 -9.05
N THR A 378 8.07 -29.94 -10.14
CA THR A 378 8.07 -31.41 -10.12
C THR A 378 9.50 -31.93 -10.13
N PRO A 379 9.98 -32.50 -9.01
CA PRO A 379 11.32 -33.05 -8.98
C PRO A 379 11.40 -34.32 -9.84
N TYR A 380 12.30 -34.33 -10.83
CA TYR A 380 12.44 -35.42 -11.79
C TYR A 380 12.90 -36.75 -11.16
N GLU A 381 13.46 -36.74 -9.95
CA GLU A 381 13.95 -37.95 -9.29
C GLU A 381 13.71 -37.96 -7.78
N GLY A 382 12.77 -38.79 -7.32
CA GLY A 382 12.90 -39.57 -6.08
C GLY A 382 13.11 -38.86 -4.73
N LEU A 383 13.01 -37.52 -4.62
CA LEU A 383 13.20 -36.78 -3.35
C LEU A 383 12.38 -37.32 -2.19
N PHE A 384 11.24 -37.91 -2.55
CA PHE A 384 10.12 -38.26 -1.71
C PHE A 384 9.63 -39.70 -1.98
N ARG A 385 10.48 -40.56 -2.56
CA ARG A 385 10.19 -41.99 -2.65
C ARG A 385 10.17 -42.55 -1.23
N LYS A 386 8.98 -42.77 -0.66
CA LYS A 386 8.85 -43.55 0.58
C LYS A 386 9.42 -44.95 0.35
N LYS A 387 10.59 -45.25 0.91
CA LYS A 387 10.76 -46.59 1.49
C LYS A 387 9.77 -46.66 2.66
N LYS A 388 9.11 -47.80 2.84
CA LYS A 388 7.92 -48.00 3.71
C LYS A 388 8.07 -47.59 5.20
N GLN A 389 9.19 -47.01 5.63
CA GLN A 389 9.52 -46.65 7.02
C GLN A 389 10.47 -45.44 7.15
N GLU A 390 10.34 -44.37 6.36
CA GLU A 390 11.02 -43.10 6.70
C GLU A 390 10.04 -42.17 7.44
N GLU A 391 10.42 -41.80 8.68
CA GLU A 391 9.76 -40.79 9.52
C GLU A 391 9.69 -39.44 8.81
N GLU A 392 8.69 -38.62 9.15
CA GLU A 392 8.56 -37.27 8.62
C GLU A 392 9.79 -36.44 9.01
N ARG A 393 10.54 -35.95 8.03
CA ARG A 393 11.78 -35.18 8.27
C ARG A 393 11.57 -33.72 7.88
N PRO A 394 12.09 -32.77 8.68
CA PRO A 394 12.05 -31.37 8.31
C PRO A 394 12.95 -31.13 7.09
N VAL A 395 12.41 -30.38 6.13
CA VAL A 395 13.09 -29.98 4.90
C VAL A 395 13.07 -28.46 4.83
N LYS A 396 14.25 -27.85 4.66
CA LYS A 396 14.36 -26.41 4.44
C LYS A 396 14.18 -26.12 2.97
N ILE A 397 13.29 -25.19 2.65
CA ILE A 397 12.99 -24.77 1.28
C ILE A 397 13.28 -23.28 1.17
N SER A 398 14.17 -22.93 0.24
CA SER A 398 14.55 -21.57 -0.08
C SER A 398 14.15 -21.29 -1.53
N ILE A 399 13.31 -20.28 -1.77
CA ILE A 399 12.88 -19.87 -3.10
C ILE A 399 13.64 -18.60 -3.46
N TYR A 400 14.42 -18.71 -4.52
CA TYR A 400 15.11 -17.59 -5.15
C TYR A 400 14.39 -17.23 -6.44
N VAL A 401 14.46 -15.97 -6.85
CA VAL A 401 13.96 -15.58 -8.17
C VAL A 401 14.96 -14.66 -8.87
N ARG A 402 14.80 -14.51 -10.19
CA ARG A 402 15.59 -13.61 -11.03
C ARG A 402 14.79 -13.17 -12.26
N LYS A 403 15.02 -11.96 -12.76
CA LYS A 403 14.27 -11.40 -13.90
C LYS A 403 14.82 -11.90 -15.24
N SER A 404 16.13 -12.13 -15.33
CA SER A 404 16.80 -12.56 -16.56
C SER A 404 17.84 -13.65 -16.29
N ASN A 405 18.28 -14.35 -17.33
CA ASN A 405 19.37 -15.33 -17.20
C ASN A 405 20.72 -14.67 -16.85
N LYS A 406 20.81 -13.34 -16.95
CA LYS A 406 22.00 -12.54 -16.67
C LYS A 406 21.98 -11.88 -15.29
N SER A 407 20.83 -11.85 -14.61
CA SER A 407 20.70 -11.32 -13.26
C SER A 407 21.03 -12.36 -12.19
N ASP A 408 21.56 -11.90 -11.07
CA ASP A 408 21.80 -12.72 -9.89
C ASP A 408 20.48 -13.23 -9.29
N TRP A 409 20.56 -14.38 -8.63
CA TRP A 409 19.46 -14.95 -7.87
C TRP A 409 19.33 -14.23 -6.54
N PHE A 410 18.12 -13.76 -6.21
CA PHE A 410 17.84 -13.20 -4.91
C PHE A 410 16.90 -14.10 -4.12
N LEU A 411 17.14 -14.22 -2.81
CA LEU A 411 16.29 -15.01 -1.92
C LEU A 411 14.98 -14.24 -1.69
N LEU A 412 13.88 -14.82 -2.16
CA LEU A 412 12.54 -14.26 -2.00
C LEU A 412 11.86 -14.80 -0.75
N TYR A 413 12.00 -16.11 -0.49
CA TYR A 413 11.29 -16.79 0.59
C TYR A 413 12.12 -17.95 1.15
N GLU A 414 11.99 -18.21 2.45
CA GLU A 414 12.61 -19.36 3.10
C GLU A 414 11.70 -19.89 4.21
N ASN A 415 11.45 -21.20 4.24
CA ASN A 415 10.65 -21.86 5.28
C ASN A 415 11.08 -23.32 5.46
N THR A 416 10.75 -23.90 6.61
CA THR A 416 10.98 -25.31 6.91
C THR A 416 9.64 -26.04 6.94
N LEU A 417 9.46 -27.00 6.05
CA LEU A 417 8.28 -27.86 6.03
C LEU A 417 8.59 -29.21 6.66
N ARG A 418 7.61 -29.83 7.31
CA ARG A 418 7.67 -31.25 7.67
C ARG A 418 7.08 -32.05 6.52
N TYR A 419 7.88 -32.99 6.00
CA TYR A 419 7.49 -33.87 4.91
C TYR A 419 7.34 -35.31 5.38
#